data_AF-A0A832GE05-F1
#
_entry.id   AF-A0A832GE05-F1
#
_cell.length_a   1.000
_cell.length_b   1.000
_cell.length_c   1.000
_cell.angle_alpha   90.00
_cell.angle_beta   90.00
_cell.angle_gamma   90.00
#
_symmetry.space_group_name_H-M   'P 1'
#
loop_
_entity.id
_entity.type
_entity.pdbx_description
1 polymer ?
#
loop_
_entity_poly.entity_id
_entity_poly.type
_entity_poly.pdbx_seq_one_letter_code
_entity_poly.pdbx_strand_id
1 'polypeptide(L)'
;MKLVGCDVFVYSPGEQTPDMPRAEGPLRLELISNRGTKVFPASSARLDYLADEWRCRYTTEGDKPIEHAQIDALLKRIIAEGKFWTRVQVLWLMPDGSRGFSQPY
;
A
#
# COMPACT_ATOMS: atom_id res chain seq x y z
N MET A 1 -15.93 -4.72 -12.73
CA MET A 1 -14.91 -4.09 -11.86
C MET A 1 -13.62 -4.89 -12.02
N LYS A 2 -12.45 -4.26 -11.87
CA LYS A 2 -11.14 -4.92 -11.96
C LYS A 2 -10.36 -4.63 -10.68
N LEU A 3 -9.81 -5.66 -10.04
CA LEU A 3 -8.93 -5.51 -8.89
C LEU A 3 -7.53 -5.14 -9.41
N VAL A 4 -6.99 -4.01 -8.99
CA VAL A 4 -5.73 -3.46 -9.54
C VAL A 4 -4.67 -3.16 -8.48
N GLY A 5 -4.94 -3.53 -7.22
CA GLY A 5 -4.02 -3.30 -6.12
C GLY A 5 -4.65 -3.38 -4.75
N CYS A 6 -3.89 -2.97 -3.74
CA CYS A 6 -4.35 -2.84 -2.36
C CYS A 6 -3.55 -1.79 -1.58
N ASP A 7 -4.22 -1.13 -0.64
CA ASP A 7 -3.59 -0.46 0.48
C ASP A 7 -3.48 -1.45 1.65
N VAL A 8 -2.26 -1.71 2.10
CA VAL A 8 -2.00 -2.46 3.33
C VAL A 8 -1.65 -1.46 4.43
N PHE A 9 -2.43 -1.47 5.50
CA PHE A 9 -2.16 -0.69 6.70
C PHE A 9 -1.31 -1.54 7.63
N VAL A 10 -0.17 -1.01 8.07
CA VAL A 10 0.78 -1.70 8.95
C VAL A 10 1.02 -0.92 10.23
N TYR A 11 1.08 -1.64 11.34
CA TYR A 11 1.52 -1.10 12.61
C TYR A 11 3.04 -1.12 12.68
N SER A 12 3.66 0.04 12.85
CA SER A 12 5.09 0.21 13.02
C SER A 12 5.34 1.37 13.97
N PRO A 13 5.65 1.09 15.25
CA PRO A 13 5.80 2.13 16.26
C PRO A 13 7.05 2.97 16.02
N GLY A 14 6.96 4.25 16.40
CA GLY A 14 8.05 5.21 16.28
C GLY A 14 8.05 5.96 14.94
N GLU A 15 9.13 6.71 14.70
CA GLU A 15 9.17 7.67 13.59
C GLU A 15 9.72 7.11 12.26
N GLN A 16 10.15 5.85 12.27
CA GLN A 16 10.80 5.24 11.12
C GLN A 16 9.77 4.70 10.14
N THR A 17 9.94 5.05 8.87
CA THR A 17 9.13 4.48 7.78
C THR A 17 9.33 2.96 7.72
N PRO A 18 8.26 2.16 7.67
CA PRO A 18 8.40 0.72 7.59
C PRO A 18 9.09 0.32 6.28
N ASP A 19 10.08 -0.57 6.39
CA ASP A 19 10.82 -1.10 5.23
C ASP A 19 10.00 -2.19 4.51
N MET A 20 8.99 -1.77 3.76
CA MET A 20 8.04 -2.66 3.10
C MET A 20 8.61 -3.33 1.84
N PRO A 21 8.19 -4.57 1.50
CA PRO A 21 8.57 -5.22 0.25
C PRO A 21 8.29 -4.30 -0.93
N ARG A 22 9.29 -4.07 -1.79
CA ARG A 22 9.14 -3.19 -2.97
C ARG A 22 8.22 -3.80 -4.03
N ALA A 23 8.11 -5.12 -4.04
CA ALA A 23 7.35 -5.89 -5.02
C ALA A 23 6.97 -7.26 -4.45
N GLU A 24 5.82 -7.79 -4.86
CA GLU A 24 5.45 -9.20 -4.71
C GLU A 24 4.56 -9.58 -5.90
N GLY A 25 4.96 -10.58 -6.69
CA GLY A 25 4.26 -10.93 -7.93
C GLY A 25 4.08 -9.71 -8.87
N PRO A 26 2.84 -9.35 -9.27
CA PRO A 26 2.54 -8.17 -10.09
C PRO A 26 2.39 -6.86 -9.28
N LEU A 27 2.33 -6.94 -7.95
CA LEU A 27 2.15 -5.80 -7.07
C LEU A 27 3.48 -5.08 -6.85
N ARG A 28 3.47 -3.75 -6.91
CA ARG A 28 4.61 -2.87 -6.69
C ARG A 28 4.24 -1.82 -5.65
N LEU A 29 5.13 -1.58 -4.70
CA LEU A 29 4.95 -0.54 -3.70
C LEU A 29 5.06 0.83 -4.38
N GLU A 30 3.96 1.57 -4.40
CA GLU A 30 3.86 2.87 -5.06
C GLU A 30 3.92 4.03 -4.06
N LEU A 31 3.36 3.84 -2.86
CA LEU A 31 3.28 4.90 -1.86
C LEU A 31 3.41 4.33 -0.45
N ILE A 32 4.16 5.01 0.41
CA ILE A 32 3.98 4.91 1.86
C ILE A 32 3.56 6.28 2.37
N SER A 33 2.52 6.31 3.20
CA SER A 33 2.04 7.54 3.82
C SER A 33 1.62 7.32 5.27
N ASN A 34 1.74 8.37 6.07
CA ASN A 34 1.31 8.41 7.46
C ASN A 34 0.36 9.59 7.67
N ARG A 35 -0.84 9.34 8.23
CA ARG A 35 -1.88 10.37 8.46
C ARG A 35 -2.18 11.33 7.29
N GLY A 36 -2.05 10.86 6.05
CA GLY A 36 -2.28 11.73 4.88
C GLY A 36 -1.02 12.42 4.35
N THR A 37 0.16 12.17 4.92
CA THR A 37 1.44 12.70 4.47
C THR A 37 2.26 11.63 3.79
N LYS A 38 2.76 11.91 2.58
CA LYS A 38 3.56 10.98 1.78
C LYS A 38 4.98 10.95 2.28
N VAL A 39 5.53 9.75 2.36
CA VAL A 39 6.87 9.47 2.88
C VAL A 39 7.72 8.66 1.90
N PHE A 40 7.09 7.76 1.15
CA PHE A 40 7.73 7.04 0.05
C PHE A 40 6.95 7.25 -1.26
N PRO A 41 7.61 7.51 -2.41
CA PRO A 41 9.03 7.84 -2.55
C PRO A 41 9.42 9.07 -1.71
N ALA A 42 10.72 9.19 -1.41
CA ALA A 42 11.23 10.19 -0.47
C ALA A 42 10.61 11.57 -0.72
N SER A 43 10.02 12.14 0.33
CA SER A 43 9.32 13.41 0.31
C SER A 43 10.09 14.43 1.16
N SER A 44 10.09 15.70 0.75
CA SER A 44 10.60 16.81 1.57
C SER A 44 9.63 17.21 2.69
N ALA A 45 8.46 16.57 2.76
CA ALA A 45 7.46 16.83 3.79
C ALA A 45 8.02 16.49 5.18
N ARG A 46 7.86 17.42 6.12
CA ARG A 46 8.14 17.16 7.52
C ARG A 46 7.08 16.24 8.11
N LEU A 47 7.52 15.26 8.87
CA LEU A 47 6.65 14.35 9.61
C LEU A 47 6.49 14.88 11.03
N ASP A 48 5.80 16.01 11.17
CA ASP A 48 5.71 16.71 12.46
C ASP A 48 4.82 15.96 13.49
N TYR A 49 4.02 14.96 13.05
CA TYR A 49 3.18 14.11 13.90
C TYR A 49 2.91 12.75 13.26
N LEU A 50 3.68 11.72 13.62
CA LEU A 50 3.48 10.36 13.14
C LEU A 50 2.49 9.59 14.02
N ALA A 51 1.64 8.79 13.39
CA ALA A 51 0.90 7.71 14.06
C ALA A 51 1.61 6.37 13.82
N ASP A 52 1.35 5.38 14.67
CA ASP A 52 1.94 4.06 14.49
C ASP A 52 1.33 3.26 13.33
N GLU A 53 0.28 3.77 12.68
CA GLU A 53 -0.37 3.12 11.54
C GLU A 53 0.03 3.79 10.21
N TRP A 54 0.67 3.00 9.35
CA TRP A 54 1.18 3.43 8.05
C TRP A 54 0.35 2.82 6.94
N ARG A 55 0.00 3.61 5.92
CA ARG A 55 -0.62 3.10 4.69
C ARG A 55 0.45 2.83 3.65
N CYS A 56 0.52 1.60 3.17
CA CYS A 56 1.43 1.13 2.14
C CYS A 56 0.62 0.70 0.92
N ARG A 57 0.68 1.49 -0.16
CA ARG A 57 -0.06 1.25 -1.40
C ARG A 57 0.73 0.36 -2.33
N TYR A 58 0.09 -0.71 -2.77
CA TYR A 58 0.57 -1.60 -3.80
C TYR A 58 -0.35 -1.55 -5.01
N THR A 59 0.23 -1.27 -6.17
CA THR A 59 -0.50 -1.24 -7.46
C THR A 59 0.18 -2.11 -8.48
N THR A 60 -0.55 -2.42 -9.53
CA THR A 60 -0.06 -3.15 -10.70
C THR A 60 0.37 -2.18 -11.78
N GLU A 61 1.39 -2.54 -12.54
CA GLU A 61 1.80 -1.75 -13.70
C GLU A 61 0.64 -1.62 -14.72
N GLY A 62 0.29 -0.39 -15.09
CA GLY A 62 -0.74 -0.10 -16.08
C GLY A 62 -2.15 -0.55 -15.69
N ASP A 63 -2.45 -0.60 -14.39
CA ASP A 63 -3.76 -1.03 -13.86
C ASP A 63 -4.18 -2.44 -14.35
N LYS A 64 -3.19 -3.32 -14.57
CA LYS A 64 -3.41 -4.73 -14.95
C LYS A 64 -4.20 -5.46 -13.86
N PRO A 65 -5.31 -6.15 -14.21
CA PRO A 65 -6.09 -6.89 -13.22
C PRO A 65 -5.27 -7.98 -12.51
N ILE A 66 -5.57 -8.17 -11.23
CA ILE A 66 -5.06 -9.26 -10.40
C ILE A 66 -6.22 -9.99 -9.71
N GLU A 67 -5.91 -11.09 -9.04
CA GLU A 67 -6.81 -11.83 -8.19
C GLU A 67 -6.47 -11.59 -6.71
N HIS A 68 -7.38 -11.96 -5.81
CA HIS A 68 -7.12 -11.87 -4.37
C HIS A 68 -5.94 -12.71 -3.91
N ALA A 69 -5.64 -13.82 -4.61
CA ALA A 69 -4.51 -14.68 -4.30
C ALA A 69 -3.16 -13.95 -4.35
N GLN A 70 -2.98 -12.98 -5.26
CA GLN A 70 -1.76 -12.15 -5.28
C GLN A 70 -1.67 -11.21 -4.07
N ILE A 71 -2.81 -10.71 -3.56
CA ILE A 71 -2.84 -9.93 -2.32
C ILE A 71 -2.51 -10.83 -1.12
N ASP A 72 -3.06 -12.04 -1.06
CA ASP A 72 -2.75 -13.00 0.01
C ASP A 72 -1.25 -13.35 0.04
N ALA A 73 -0.61 -13.49 -1.13
CA ALA A 73 0.83 -13.70 -1.24
C ALA A 73 1.62 -12.51 -0.66
N LEU A 74 1.21 -11.27 -0.97
CA LEU A 74 1.80 -10.07 -0.39
C LEU A 74 1.63 -10.03 1.13
N LEU A 75 0.44 -10.33 1.66
CA LEU A 75 0.21 -10.34 3.11
C LEU A 75 1.06 -11.39 3.82
N LYS A 76 1.20 -12.59 3.23
CA LYS A 76 2.11 -13.63 3.73
C LYS A 76 3.56 -13.14 3.72
N ARG A 77 4.00 -12.45 2.66
CA ARG A 77 5.35 -11.88 2.58
C ARG A 77 5.58 -10.82 3.66
N ILE A 78 4.61 -9.93 3.89
CA ILE A 78 4.67 -8.90 4.94
C ILE A 78 4.83 -9.55 6.33
N ILE A 79 4.04 -10.57 6.64
CA ILE A 79 4.15 -11.32 7.90
C ILE A 79 5.51 -12.02 8.01
N ALA A 80 5.99 -12.65 6.94
CA ALA A 80 7.28 -13.34 6.92
C ALA A 80 8.47 -12.40 7.16
N GLU A 81 8.34 -11.11 6.84
CA GLU A 81 9.32 -10.07 7.17
C GLU A 81 9.13 -9.46 8.56
N GLY A 82 8.30 -10.06 9.42
CA GLY A 82 8.10 -9.63 10.80
C GLY A 82 7.23 -8.39 10.97
N LYS A 83 6.42 -8.04 9.96
CA LYS A 83 5.56 -6.86 9.98
C LYS A 83 4.11 -7.24 10.27
N PHE A 84 3.40 -6.38 10.97
CA PHE A 84 2.02 -6.60 11.38
C PHE A 84 1.09 -5.68 10.60
N TRP A 85 0.19 -6.26 9.80
CA TRP A 85 -0.86 -5.50 9.12
C TRP A 85 -2.11 -5.41 10.01
N THR A 86 -2.80 -4.29 9.94
CA THR A 86 -4.03 -3.99 10.71
C THR A 86 -5.26 -4.06 9.82
N ARG A 87 -5.14 -3.59 8.58
CA ARG A 87 -6.23 -3.52 7.61
C ARG A 87 -5.71 -3.65 6.19
N VAL A 88 -6.55 -4.20 5.32
CA VAL A 88 -6.32 -4.18 3.87
C VAL A 88 -7.52 -3.55 3.19
N GLN A 89 -7.28 -2.59 2.30
CA GLN A 89 -8.29 -2.02 1.42
C GLN A 89 -7.91 -2.33 -0.03
N VAL A 90 -8.79 -3.01 -0.75
CA VAL A 90 -8.59 -3.35 -2.16
C VAL A 90 -8.86 -2.16 -3.07
N LEU A 91 -8.10 -2.06 -4.17
CA LEU A 91 -8.21 -0.98 -5.15
C LEU A 91 -8.94 -1.49 -6.39
N TRP A 92 -10.12 -0.92 -6.65
CA TRP A 92 -10.98 -1.31 -7.77
C TRP A 92 -10.97 -0.25 -8.86
N LEU A 93 -10.85 -0.70 -10.12
CA LEU A 93 -11.37 0.04 -11.27
C LEU A 93 -12.84 -0.32 -11.50
N MET A 94 -13.65 0.71 -11.69
CA MET A 94 -15.07 0.60 -12.01
C MET A 94 -15.28 0.16 -13.47
N PRO A 95 -16.48 -0.30 -13.85
CA PRO A 95 -16.77 -0.72 -15.23
C PRO A 95 -16.54 0.36 -16.29
N ASP A 96 -16.69 1.63 -15.92
CA ASP A 96 -16.43 2.81 -16.76
C ASP A 96 -14.93 3.22 -16.80
N GLY A 97 -14.06 2.45 -16.13
CA GLY A 97 -12.63 2.73 -16.03
C GLY A 97 -12.24 3.74 -14.95
N SER A 98 -13.21 4.34 -14.24
CA SER A 98 -12.92 5.25 -13.14
C SER A 98 -12.30 4.52 -11.95
N ARG A 99 -11.47 5.23 -11.17
CA ARG A 99 -10.84 4.69 -9.96
C ARG A 99 -11.83 4.76 -8.79
N GLY A 100 -12.10 3.62 -8.16
CA GLY A 100 -12.83 3.54 -6.89
C GLY A 100 -12.03 3.95 -5.66
N PHE A 101 -10.92 4.65 -5.86
CA PHE A 101 -9.95 5.02 -4.84
C PHE A 101 -9.27 6.34 -5.22
N SER A 102 -8.82 7.11 -4.24
CA SER A 102 -8.10 8.36 -4.46
C SER A 102 -6.72 8.11 -5.05
N GLN A 103 -6.19 9.06 -5.82
CA GLN A 103 -4.82 8.97 -6.31
C GLN A 103 -3.81 9.05 -5.15
N PRO A 104 -2.65 8.39 -5.27
CA PRO A 104 -1.51 8.71 -4.42
C PRO A 104 -1.13 10.18 -4.66
N TYR A 105 -0.95 10.93 -3.56
CA TYR A 105 -0.49 12.33 -3.55
C TYR A 105 1.02 12.38 -3.32
#